data_AF-A0A182MJM1-F1
#
_entry.id   AF-A0A182MJM1-F1
#
_cell.length_a   1.000
_cell.length_b   1.000
_cell.length_c   1.000
_cell.angle_alpha   90.00
_cell.angle_beta   90.00
_cell.angle_gamma   90.00
#
_symmetry.space_group_name_H-M   'P 1'
#
loop_
_entity.id
_entity.type
_entity.pdbx_description
1 polymer ?
#
loop_
_entity_poly.entity_id
_entity_poly.type
_entity_poly.pdbx_seq_one_letter_code
_entity_poly.pdbx_strand_id
1 'polypeptide(L)'
;MKHLARKAATCETIKCKDRQHCLTDLKTHKPRCVSCSYKCPRTKRQQGYGKSYRDAKNYAFNDHIKLCGTNNRTYHSWCHMQKDSCTTGFYIDIQHSGSCAFGR
;
A
#
# COMPACT_ATOMS: atom_id res chain seq x y z
N MET A 1 21.99 36.27 -7.95
CA MET A 1 21.30 35.64 -6.80
C MET A 1 21.35 34.13 -7.02
N LYS A 2 22.12 33.38 -6.23
CA LYS A 2 22.20 31.91 -6.40
C LYS A 2 20.97 31.32 -5.70
N HIS A 3 20.01 30.81 -6.47
CA HIS A 3 18.95 29.99 -5.91
C HIS A 3 19.60 28.74 -5.31
N LEU A 4 19.74 28.73 -3.98
CA LEU A 4 20.18 27.53 -3.28
C LEU A 4 19.04 26.52 -3.41
N ALA A 5 19.17 25.57 -4.32
CA ALA A 5 18.24 24.47 -4.45
C ALA A 5 18.18 23.76 -3.09
N ARG A 6 17.05 23.90 -2.37
CA ARG A 6 16.80 23.11 -1.17
C ARG A 6 16.86 21.65 -1.62
N LYS A 7 17.80 20.88 -1.06
CA LYS A 7 17.89 19.43 -1.30
C LYS A 7 16.50 18.83 -1.09
N ALA A 8 16.03 18.05 -2.05
CA ALA A 8 14.75 17.35 -1.93
C ALA A 8 14.85 16.36 -0.76
N ALA A 9 13.82 16.32 0.08
CA ALA A 9 13.76 15.36 1.17
C ALA A 9 13.65 13.93 0.62
N THR A 10 14.29 12.98 1.30
CA THR A 10 14.31 11.54 1.02
C THR A 10 14.07 10.76 2.31
N CYS A 11 13.83 9.45 2.23
CA CYS A 11 13.69 8.63 3.43
C CYS A 11 14.97 8.51 4.27
N GLU A 12 16.13 8.83 3.70
CA GLU A 12 17.40 8.89 4.43
C GLU A 12 17.51 10.15 5.31
N THR A 13 16.82 11.22 4.93
CA THR A 13 16.99 12.56 5.53
C THR A 13 15.81 12.97 6.41
N ILE A 14 14.65 12.34 6.22
CA ILE A 14 13.45 12.63 7.01
C ILE A 14 13.35 11.69 8.22
N LYS A 15 12.86 12.23 9.35
CA LYS A 15 12.48 11.44 10.52
C LYS A 15 10.96 11.43 10.61
N CYS A 16 10.37 10.24 10.50
CA CYS A 16 8.93 10.06 10.72
C CYS A 16 8.59 10.08 12.20
N LYS A 17 7.30 10.25 12.53
CA LYS A 17 6.82 10.19 13.92
C LYS A 17 6.97 8.76 14.49
N ASP A 18 6.84 8.63 15.80
CA ASP A 18 6.94 7.34 16.49
C ASP A 18 6.06 6.26 15.84
N ARG A 19 6.66 5.08 15.62
CA ARG A 19 6.06 3.90 14.97
C ARG A 19 5.62 4.07 13.52
N GLN A 20 5.99 5.18 12.87
CA GLN A 20 5.86 5.34 11.43
C GLN A 20 7.13 4.88 10.72
N HIS A 21 6.95 4.30 9.53
CA HIS A 21 8.02 3.97 8.61
C HIS A 21 8.02 4.97 7.46
N CYS A 22 9.21 5.33 6.99
CA CYS A 22 9.35 6.09 5.76
C CYS A 22 9.37 5.15 4.56
N LEU A 23 8.50 5.41 3.58
CA LEU A 23 8.47 4.73 2.29
C LEU A 23 8.75 5.72 1.16
N THR A 24 9.49 5.28 0.15
CA THR A 24 9.77 6.09 -1.04
C THR A 24 8.66 5.93 -2.06
N ASP A 25 8.04 7.02 -2.47
CA ASP A 25 7.04 7.02 -3.55
C ASP A 25 7.72 6.79 -4.91
N LEU A 26 7.37 5.70 -5.60
CA LEU A 26 7.96 5.34 -6.90
C LEU A 26 7.63 6.33 -8.02
N LYS A 27 6.53 7.09 -7.90
CA LYS A 27 6.13 8.09 -8.91
C LYS A 27 6.80 9.43 -8.66
N THR A 28 6.87 9.87 -7.40
CA THR A 28 7.33 11.23 -7.05
C THR A 28 8.75 11.28 -6.49
N HIS A 29 9.32 10.13 -6.15
CA HIS A 29 10.58 9.97 -5.41
C HIS A 29 10.61 10.68 -4.05
N LYS A 30 9.45 11.12 -3.54
CA LYS A 30 9.34 11.80 -2.26
C LYS A 30 9.09 10.79 -1.13
N PRO A 31 9.57 11.09 0.10
CA PRO A 31 9.30 10.26 1.26
C PRO A 31 7.83 10.37 1.70
N ARG A 32 7.28 9.27 2.18
CA ARG A 32 5.96 9.19 2.82
C ARG A 32 6.06 8.43 4.14
N CYS A 33 5.67 9.08 5.23
CA CYS A 33 5.59 8.45 6.55
C CYS A 33 4.23 7.75 6.72
N VAL A 34 4.25 6.44 6.98
CA VAL A 34 3.03 5.63 7.14
C VAL A 34 3.12 4.70 8.36
N SER A 35 1.99 4.25 8.88
CA SER A 35 1.96 3.24 9.95
C SER A 35 1.93 1.82 9.37
N CYS A 36 2.98 1.04 9.64
CA CYS A 36 3.14 -0.32 9.13
C CYS A 36 2.70 -1.41 10.13
N SER A 37 1.41 -1.48 10.45
CA SER A 37 0.85 -2.45 11.43
C SER A 37 -0.21 -3.40 10.84
N TYR A 38 -0.05 -3.76 9.56
CA TYR A 38 -1.06 -4.53 8.82
C TYR A 38 -1.09 -6.02 9.19
N LYS A 39 -2.17 -6.45 9.86
CA LYS A 39 -2.53 -7.86 10.09
C LYS A 39 -3.58 -8.30 9.07
N CYS A 40 -3.13 -8.85 7.95
CA CYS A 40 -4.04 -9.24 6.87
C CYS A 40 -4.70 -10.61 7.10
N PRO A 41 -5.99 -10.77 6.73
CA PRO A 41 -6.66 -12.05 6.82
C PRO A 41 -5.99 -13.05 5.87
N ARG A 42 -5.70 -14.26 6.38
CA ARG A 42 -5.18 -15.34 5.54
C ARG A 42 -6.32 -15.85 4.65
N THR A 43 -6.08 -15.91 3.33
CA THR A 43 -7.01 -16.53 2.38
C THR A 43 -7.02 -18.04 2.60
N LYS A 44 -7.89 -18.54 3.49
CA LYS A 44 -8.15 -19.97 3.56
C LYS A 44 -8.88 -20.37 2.28
N ARG A 45 -8.18 -21.02 1.35
CA ARG A 45 -8.83 -21.96 0.42
C ARG A 45 -9.72 -22.87 1.28
N GLN A 46 -11.02 -22.96 0.98
CA GLN A 46 -11.99 -23.95 1.49
C GLN A 46 -12.80 -23.73 2.80
N GLN A 47 -13.13 -22.51 3.25
CA GLN A 47 -14.29 -22.40 4.16
C GLN A 47 -15.28 -21.38 3.62
N GLY A 48 -16.48 -21.90 3.35
CA GLY A 48 -17.52 -21.27 2.56
C GLY A 48 -17.98 -19.94 3.13
N TYR A 49 -18.66 -19.22 2.25
CA TYR A 49 -19.80 -18.36 2.54
C TYR A 49 -19.99 -18.01 4.03
N GLY A 50 -19.55 -16.81 4.40
CA GLY A 50 -20.07 -16.10 5.56
C GLY A 50 -19.40 -16.38 6.90
N LYS A 51 -18.54 -15.45 7.32
CA LYS A 51 -18.69 -14.86 8.67
C LYS A 51 -18.62 -13.36 8.57
N SER A 52 -19.80 -12.76 8.69
CA SER A 52 -20.06 -11.34 8.90
C SER A 52 -19.17 -10.82 10.03
N TYR A 53 -18.24 -9.92 9.69
CA TYR A 53 -17.85 -8.88 10.63
C TYR A 53 -19.13 -8.09 10.92
N ARG A 54 -19.69 -8.28 12.11
CA ARG A 54 -20.75 -7.39 12.61
C ARG A 54 -20.11 -6.02 12.77
N ASP A 55 -20.78 -5.00 12.22
CA ASP A 55 -20.47 -3.56 12.33
C ASP A 55 -19.76 -2.88 11.13
N ALA A 56 -20.04 -3.32 9.89
CA ALA A 56 -19.75 -2.51 8.71
C ALA A 56 -20.97 -1.68 8.27
N LYS A 57 -21.27 -0.58 8.99
CA LYS A 57 -22.07 0.50 8.40
C LYS A 57 -21.20 1.24 7.36
N ASN A 58 -21.64 1.17 6.10
CA ASN A 58 -21.27 2.04 4.98
C ASN A 58 -19.77 2.20 4.68
N TYR A 59 -19.18 1.24 3.95
CA TYR A 59 -18.33 1.46 2.77
C TYR A 59 -18.13 0.10 2.11
N ALA A 60 -18.61 -0.07 0.87
CA ALA A 60 -18.52 -1.32 0.12
C ALA A 60 -17.08 -1.61 -0.32
N PHE A 61 -16.18 -1.93 0.62
CA PHE A 61 -14.87 -2.46 0.28
C PHE A 61 -14.97 -3.98 0.24
N ASN A 62 -15.26 -4.49 -0.96
CA ASN A 62 -15.18 -5.91 -1.23
C ASN A 62 -13.69 -6.31 -1.16
N ASP A 63 -13.26 -6.78 0.02
CA ASP A 63 -11.87 -7.17 0.37
C ASP A 63 -11.32 -8.32 -0.50
N HIS A 64 -12.12 -8.86 -1.41
CA HIS A 64 -11.76 -9.90 -2.38
C HIS A 64 -11.48 -9.38 -3.79
N ILE A 65 -11.60 -8.08 -4.04
CA ILE A 65 -11.25 -7.50 -5.35
C ILE A 65 -9.72 -7.45 -5.46
N LYS A 66 -9.19 -8.11 -6.50
CA LYS A 66 -7.77 -7.99 -6.86
C LYS A 66 -7.44 -6.53 -7.18
N LEU A 67 -6.23 -6.11 -6.86
CA LEU A 67 -5.75 -4.74 -7.12
C LEU A 67 -4.46 -4.81 -7.91
N CYS A 68 -4.31 -3.94 -8.91
CA CYS A 68 -3.03 -3.68 -9.51
C CYS A 68 -2.36 -2.54 -8.74
N GLY A 69 -1.21 -2.81 -8.12
CA GLY A 69 -0.44 -1.78 -7.45
C GLY A 69 0.42 -0.98 -8.42
N THR A 70 0.86 0.21 -8.01
CA THR A 70 1.78 1.07 -8.80
C THR A 70 3.13 0.43 -9.11
N ASN A 71 3.47 -0.68 -8.45
CA ASN A 71 4.64 -1.50 -8.77
C ASN A 71 4.32 -2.62 -9.79
N ASN A 72 3.22 -2.51 -10.53
CA ASN A 72 2.74 -3.48 -11.52
C ASN A 72 2.54 -4.90 -10.97
N ARG A 73 2.33 -5.03 -9.66
CA ARG A 73 2.03 -6.31 -9.00
C ARG A 73 0.55 -6.40 -8.68
N THR A 74 -0.02 -7.57 -8.90
CA THR A 74 -1.40 -7.86 -8.49
C THR A 74 -1.45 -8.32 -7.04
N TYR A 75 -2.31 -7.69 -6.24
CA TYR A 75 -2.58 -8.05 -4.84
C TYR A 75 -3.99 -8.57 -4.68
N HIS A 76 -4.17 -9.47 -3.72
CA HIS A 76 -5.48 -10.10 -3.46
C HIS A 76 -6.38 -9.24 -2.57
N SER A 77 -5.84 -8.21 -1.92
CA SER A 77 -6.57 -7.16 -1.21
C SER A 77 -5.68 -5.95 -0.92
N TRP A 78 -6.28 -4.83 -0.50
CA TRP A 78 -5.55 -3.62 -0.12
C TRP A 78 -4.61 -3.84 1.07
N CYS A 79 -5.02 -4.65 2.05
CA CYS A 79 -4.15 -4.96 3.19
C CYS A 79 -2.84 -5.62 2.73
N HIS A 80 -2.93 -6.60 1.82
CA HIS A 80 -1.75 -7.29 1.32
C HIS A 80 -0.84 -6.34 0.52
N MET A 81 -1.42 -5.41 -0.24
CA MET A 81 -0.67 -4.35 -0.93
C MET A 81 0.08 -3.45 0.07
N GLN A 82 -0.60 -2.96 1.10
CA GLN A 82 0.01 -2.10 2.11
C GLN A 82 1.09 -2.82 2.94
N LYS A 83 0.88 -4.11 3.23
CA LYS A 83 1.91 -4.92 3.89
C LYS A 83 3.16 -5.05 3.01
N ASP A 84 3.01 -5.26 1.70
CA ASP A 84 4.13 -5.30 0.76
C ASP A 84 4.83 -3.95 0.64
N SER A 85 4.06 -2.86 0.59
CA SER A 85 4.54 -1.47 0.61
C SER A 85 5.52 -1.23 1.78
N CYS A 86 5.09 -1.59 2.98
CA CYS A 86 5.94 -1.52 4.18
C CYS A 86 7.14 -2.47 4.17
N THR A 87 6.98 -3.67 3.61
CA THR A 87 8.07 -4.67 3.56
C THR A 87 9.15 -4.28 2.57
N THR A 88 8.78 -3.66 1.46
CA THR A 88 9.68 -3.26 0.39
C THR A 88 10.30 -1.88 0.58
N GLY A 89 9.73 -1.04 1.46
CA GLY A 89 10.18 0.34 1.65
C GLY A 89 9.70 1.30 0.56
N PHE A 90 8.84 0.84 -0.35
CA PHE A 90 8.27 1.65 -1.43
C PHE A 90 6.80 1.91 -1.17
N TYR A 91 6.36 3.15 -1.39
CA TYR A 91 4.95 3.47 -1.31
C TYR A 91 4.24 2.92 -2.55
N ILE A 92 3.55 1.81 -2.36
CA ILE A 92 2.69 1.17 -3.35
C ILE A 92 1.28 1.68 -3.16
N ASP A 93 0.70 2.27 -4.20
CA ASP A 93 -0.69 2.73 -4.24
C ASP A 93 -1.49 1.88 -5.23
N ILE A 94 -2.81 2.02 -5.24
CA ILE A 94 -3.67 1.39 -6.25
C ILE A 94 -3.45 2.11 -7.58
N GLN A 95 -3.02 1.36 -8.60
CA GLN A 95 -3.03 1.85 -9.98
C GLN A 95 -4.41 1.71 -10.60
N HIS A 96 -5.03 0.53 -10.46
CA HIS A 96 -6.41 0.28 -10.84
C HIS A 96 -6.97 -0.95 -10.11
N SER A 97 -8.29 -1.10 -10.10
CA SER A 97 -8.95 -2.32 -9.64
C SER A 97 -8.77 -3.45 -10.65
N GLY A 98 -8.75 -4.70 -10.18
CA GLY A 98 -8.48 -5.88 -11.00
C GLY A 98 -7.02 -6.33 -10.96
N SER A 99 -6.68 -7.33 -11.76
CA SER A 99 -5.28 -7.77 -11.92
C SER A 99 -4.55 -6.82 -12.85
N CYS A 100 -3.25 -6.60 -12.63
CA CYS A 100 -2.42 -5.94 -13.63
C CYS A 100 -2.49 -6.71 -14.96
N ALA A 101 -2.36 -5.99 -16.08
CA ALA A 101 -2.12 -6.64 -17.36
C ALA A 101 -0.78 -7.39 -17.27
N PHE A 102 -0.80 -8.72 -17.31
CA PHE A 102 0.41 -9.45 -17.66
C PHE A 102 0.72 -9.07 -19.12
N GLY A 103 1.94 -8.62 -19.38
CA GLY A 103 2.35 -8.13 -20.70
C GLY A 103 1.80 -9.01 -21.83
N ARG A 104 1.08 -8.38 -22.76
CA ARG A 104 0.85 -8.91 -24.10
C ARG A 104 2.02 -8.53 -24.97
#